data_AF-A0A7K1CIL9-F1
#
_entry.id   AF-A0A7K1CIL9-F1
#
_cell.length_a   1.000
_cell.length_b   1.000
_cell.length_c   1.000
_cell.angle_alpha   90.00
_cell.angle_beta   90.00
_cell.angle_gamma   90.00
#
_symmetry.space_group_name_H-M   'P 1'
#
loop_
_entity.id
_entity.type
_entity.pdbx_description
1 polymer ?
#
loop_
_entity_poly.entity_id
_entity_poly.type
_entity_poly.pdbx_seq_one_letter_code
_entity_poly.pdbx_strand_id
1 'polypeptide(L)'
;MAREYDLEIAAIGATLLSIEKVLDLPKLQAEAVELEAAAGVPNLWDDPEAAQKITSKLSRVQSTIARLTGLRRRVEDLPILFELAGSEPDGSALKDAEGELDSVVKAISELEVTTLLNGEY
;
A
#
# COMPACT_ATOMS: atom_id res chain seq x y z
N MET A 1 -20.46 -20.06 12.13
CA MET A 1 -19.08 -19.83 12.62
C MET A 1 -18.93 -18.32 12.75
N ALA A 2 -18.49 -17.81 13.90
CA ALA A 2 -18.12 -16.40 14.01
C ALA A 2 -16.86 -16.17 13.15
N ARG A 3 -16.78 -15.05 12.44
CA ARG A 3 -15.58 -14.68 11.67
C ARG A 3 -14.45 -14.38 12.65
N GLU A 4 -13.26 -14.92 12.39
CA GLU A 4 -12.09 -14.74 13.25
C GLU A 4 -11.24 -13.57 12.71
N TYR A 5 -11.70 -12.35 12.96
CA TYR A 5 -11.13 -11.12 12.36
C TYR A 5 -9.63 -10.96 12.65
N ASP A 6 -9.19 -11.26 13.88
CA ASP A 6 -7.77 -11.14 14.26
C ASP A 6 -6.85 -12.05 13.42
N LEU A 7 -7.30 -13.28 13.12
CA LEU A 7 -6.53 -14.20 12.28
C LEU A 7 -6.49 -13.73 10.82
N GLU A 8 -7.60 -13.18 10.33
CA GLU A 8 -7.69 -12.67 8.96
C GLU A 8 -6.80 -11.43 8.77
N ILE A 9 -6.85 -10.48 9.71
CA ILE A 9 -6.00 -9.29 9.75
C ILE A 9 -4.52 -9.68 9.83
N ALA A 10 -4.17 -10.66 10.68
CA ALA A 10 -2.80 -11.17 10.76
C ALA A 10 -2.34 -11.81 9.44
N ALA A 11 -3.20 -12.58 8.79
CA ALA A 11 -2.90 -13.24 7.52
C ALA A 11 -2.65 -12.22 6.40
N ILE A 12 -3.56 -11.27 6.19
CA ILE A 12 -3.39 -10.23 5.16
C ILE A 12 -2.25 -9.26 5.47
N GLY A 13 -1.96 -9.00 6.75
CA GLY A 13 -0.78 -8.26 7.18
C GLY A 13 0.54 -8.96 6.83
N ALA A 14 0.58 -10.29 6.92
CA ALA A 14 1.73 -11.10 6.50
C ALA A 14 1.89 -11.14 4.98
N THR A 15 0.78 -11.26 4.23
CA THR A 15 0.80 -11.15 2.76
C THR A 15 1.34 -9.79 2.32
N LEU A 16 0.84 -8.69 2.89
CA LEU A 16 1.34 -7.35 2.58
C LEU A 16 2.84 -7.20 2.90
N LEU A 17 3.31 -7.78 4.01
CA LEU A 17 4.75 -7.78 4.33
C LEU A 17 5.58 -8.53 3.29
N SER A 18 5.07 -9.63 2.73
CA SER A 18 5.72 -10.35 1.64
C SER A 18 5.83 -9.47 0.39
N ILE A 19 4.74 -8.80 0.02
CA ILE A 19 4.71 -7.86 -1.12
C ILE A 19 5.72 -6.72 -0.93
N GLU A 20 5.74 -6.09 0.25
CA GLU A 20 6.68 -5.00 0.55
C GLU A 20 8.15 -5.43 0.42
N LYS A 21 8.46 -6.69 0.78
CA LYS A 21 9.80 -7.26 0.61
C LYS A 21 10.14 -7.53 -0.86
N VAL A 22 9.20 -8.08 -1.63
CA VAL A 22 9.41 -8.34 -3.06
C VAL A 22 9.60 -7.04 -3.83
N LEU A 23 8.83 -6.01 -3.51
CA LEU A 23 8.93 -4.69 -4.14
C LEU A 23 10.10 -3.84 -3.60
N ASP A 24 10.78 -4.30 -2.55
CA ASP A 24 11.88 -3.59 -1.88
C ASP A 24 11.49 -2.13 -1.53
N LEU A 25 10.48 -1.99 -0.66
CA LEU A 25 9.99 -0.68 -0.21
C LEU A 25 11.12 0.29 0.23
N PRO A 26 12.14 -0.15 1.01
CA PRO A 26 13.26 0.72 1.36
C PRO A 26 14.02 1.26 0.14
N LYS A 27 14.26 0.42 -0.87
CA LYS A 27 14.90 0.84 -2.12
C LYS A 27 14.03 1.81 -2.91
N LEU A 28 12.72 1.58 -3.00
CA LEU A 28 11.79 2.51 -3.64
C LEU A 28 11.82 3.88 -2.96
N GLN A 29 11.87 3.93 -1.62
CA GLN A 29 11.96 5.18 -0.86
C GLN A 29 13.27 5.92 -1.16
N ALA A 30 14.40 5.22 -1.19
CA ALA A 30 15.69 5.82 -1.56
C ALA A 30 15.66 6.35 -3.00
N GLU A 31 15.10 5.58 -3.94
CA GLU A 31 14.96 5.98 -5.34
C GLU A 31 14.05 7.21 -5.51
N ALA A 32 12.97 7.32 -4.74
CA ALA A 32 12.11 8.50 -4.75
C ALA A 32 12.89 9.77 -4.35
N VAL A 33 13.70 9.70 -3.29
CA VAL A 33 14.54 10.81 -2.84
C VAL A 33 15.55 11.23 -3.91
N GLU A 34 16.20 10.27 -4.55
CA GLU A 34 17.14 10.55 -5.64
C GLU A 34 16.44 11.23 -6.84
N LEU A 35 15.27 10.73 -7.22
CA LEU A 35 14.49 11.27 -8.33
C LEU A 35 13.91 12.65 -8.01
N GLU A 36 13.50 12.91 -6.77
CA GLU A 36 13.08 14.23 -6.31
C GLU A 36 14.23 15.24 -6.38
N ALA A 37 15.41 14.85 -5.90
CA ALA A 37 16.61 15.69 -6.01
C ALA A 37 16.95 15.99 -7.48
N ALA A 38 16.88 14.99 -8.35
CA ALA A 38 17.13 15.16 -9.78
C ALA A 38 16.06 16.05 -10.46
N ALA A 39 14.79 15.91 -10.10
CA ALA A 39 13.70 16.74 -10.62
C ALA A 39 13.82 18.22 -10.20
N GLY A 40 14.47 18.48 -9.06
CA GLY A 40 14.75 19.84 -8.56
C GLY A 40 15.94 20.53 -9.21
N VAL A 41 16.70 19.84 -10.08
CA VAL A 41 17.86 20.41 -10.78
C VAL A 41 17.40 21.48 -11.80
N PRO A 42 17.84 22.75 -11.70
CA PRO A 42 17.32 23.82 -12.55
C PRO A 42 17.50 23.59 -14.05
N ASN A 43 18.65 23.05 -14.47
CA ASN A 43 18.97 22.80 -15.88
C ASN A 43 18.36 21.50 -16.42
N LEU A 44 17.63 20.73 -15.61
CA LEU A 44 16.90 19.56 -16.12
C LEU A 44 15.88 19.97 -17.18
N TRP A 45 15.26 21.13 -17.00
CA TRP A 45 14.19 21.63 -17.87
C TRP A 45 14.69 22.18 -19.21
N ASP A 46 16.01 22.30 -19.38
CA ASP A 46 16.65 22.58 -20.67
C ASP A 46 16.59 21.37 -21.61
N ASP A 47 16.36 20.16 -21.07
CA ASP A 47 16.11 18.91 -21.79
C ASP A 47 14.74 18.34 -21.40
N PRO A 48 13.68 18.67 -22.18
CA PRO A 48 12.32 18.20 -21.90
C PRO A 48 12.17 16.67 -21.88
N GLU A 49 12.98 15.94 -22.66
CA GLU A 49 12.91 14.47 -22.71
C GLU A 49 13.47 13.87 -21.42
N ALA A 50 14.61 14.37 -20.95
CA ALA A 50 15.18 14.00 -19.66
C ALA A 50 14.22 14.35 -18.50
N ALA A 51 13.64 15.55 -18.51
CA ALA A 51 12.69 16.00 -17.50
C ALA A 51 11.45 15.09 -17.45
N GLN A 52 10.87 14.75 -18.60
CA GLN A 52 9.72 13.86 -18.67
C GLN A 52 10.05 12.47 -18.13
N LYS A 53 11.22 11.92 -18.45
CA LYS A 53 11.64 10.60 -17.98
C LYS A 53 11.78 10.55 -16.46
N ILE A 54 12.44 11.54 -15.86
CA ILE A 54 12.65 11.60 -14.41
C ILE A 54 11.33 11.78 -13.67
N THR A 55 10.51 12.74 -14.08
CA THR A 55 9.22 13.04 -13.42
C THR A 55 8.21 11.89 -13.58
N SER A 56 8.17 11.24 -14.75
CA SER A 56 7.33 10.07 -14.96
C SER A 56 7.76 8.88 -14.10
N LYS A 57 9.07 8.68 -13.93
CA LYS A 57 9.60 7.63 -13.05
C LYS A 57 9.30 7.93 -11.59
N LEU A 58 9.52 9.18 -11.16
CA LEU A 58 9.22 9.64 -9.81
C LEU A 58 7.75 9.40 -9.45
N SER A 59 6.83 9.80 -10.32
CA SER A 59 5.40 9.61 -10.12
C SER A 59 5.02 8.13 -9.93
N ARG A 60 5.62 7.22 -10.71
CA ARG A 60 5.38 5.77 -10.56
C ARG A 60 5.88 5.27 -9.22
N VAL A 61 7.11 5.60 -8.84
CA VAL A 61 7.72 5.16 -7.57
C VAL A 61 6.91 5.69 -6.37
N GLN A 62 6.57 6.98 -6.36
CA GLN A 62 5.76 7.58 -5.31
C GLN A 62 4.37 6.96 -5.23
N SER A 63 3.73 6.64 -6.36
CA SER A 63 2.42 5.98 -6.37
C SER A 63 2.48 4.58 -5.77
N THR A 64 3.54 3.81 -6.07
CA THR A 64 3.76 2.49 -5.47
C THR A 64 3.97 2.59 -3.96
N ILE A 65 4.83 3.51 -3.50
CA ILE A 65 5.06 3.75 -2.08
C ILE A 65 3.75 4.12 -1.38
N ALA A 66 3.01 5.09 -1.92
CA ALA A 66 1.75 5.56 -1.33
C ALA A 66 0.72 4.43 -1.20
N ARG A 67 0.63 3.55 -2.21
CA ARG A 67 -0.24 2.38 -2.16
C ARG A 67 0.16 1.42 -1.05
N LEU A 68 1.45 1.10 -0.93
CA LEU A 68 1.96 0.18 0.11
C LEU A 68 1.75 0.75 1.52
N THR A 69 2.19 1.98 1.75
CA THR A 69 2.05 2.64 3.06
C THR A 69 0.59 2.87 3.44
N GLY A 70 -0.26 3.17 2.45
CA GLY A 70 -1.70 3.32 2.65
C GLY A 70 -2.37 2.02 3.07
N LEU A 71 -2.06 0.90 2.40
CA LEU A 71 -2.55 -0.42 2.80
C LEU A 71 -2.03 -0.82 4.18
N ARG A 72 -0.74 -0.59 4.46
CA ARG A 72 -0.12 -0.90 5.76
C ARG A 72 -0.88 -0.22 6.90
N ARG A 73 -1.15 1.07 6.77
CA ARG A 73 -1.92 1.83 7.74
C ARG A 73 -3.33 1.27 7.94
N ARG A 74 -4.04 0.96 6.84
CA ARG A 74 -5.39 0.39 6.92
C ARG A 74 -5.39 -0.95 7.67
N VAL A 75 -4.40 -1.81 7.42
CA VAL A 75 -4.23 -3.08 8.17
C VAL A 75 -3.99 -2.85 9.65
N GLU A 76 -3.15 -1.88 10.01
CA GLU A 76 -2.84 -1.53 11.40
C GLU A 76 -4.03 -0.88 12.13
N ASP A 77 -4.89 -0.16 11.40
CA ASP A 77 -6.07 0.50 11.94
C ASP A 77 -7.25 -0.49 12.15
N LEU A 78 -7.30 -1.62 11.43
CA LEU A 78 -8.40 -2.60 11.49
C LEU A 78 -8.67 -3.17 12.90
N PRO A 79 -7.67 -3.61 13.70
CA PRO A 79 -7.93 -4.08 15.06
C PRO A 79 -8.62 -3.02 15.93
N ILE A 80 -8.21 -1.76 15.80
CA ILE A 80 -8.81 -0.63 16.53
C ILE A 80 -10.25 -0.43 16.05
N LEU A 81 -10.49 -0.51 14.74
CA LEU A 81 -11.83 -0.39 14.17
C LEU A 81 -12.78 -1.47 14.71
N PHE A 82 -12.34 -2.73 14.79
CA PHE A 82 -13.14 -3.83 15.35
C PHE A 82 -13.35 -3.71 16.86
N GLU A 83 -12.35 -3.23 17.62
CA GLU A 83 -12.50 -2.95 19.06
C GLU A 83 -13.57 -1.89 19.32
N LEU A 84 -13.53 -0.77 18.57
CA LEU A 84 -14.51 0.30 18.67
C LEU A 84 -15.90 -0.18 18.25
N ALA A 85 -15.99 -0.91 17.13
CA ALA A 85 -17.24 -1.44 16.60
C ALA A 85 -17.91 -2.46 17.54
N GLY A 86 -17.13 -3.31 18.22
CA GLY A 86 -17.64 -4.28 19.18
C GLY A 86 -18.27 -3.64 20.42
N SER A 87 -17.97 -2.37 20.68
CA SER A 87 -18.54 -1.60 21.78
C SER A 87 -19.86 -0.91 21.41
N GLU A 88 -20.27 -0.94 20.13
CA GLU A 88 -21.51 -0.31 19.68
C GLU A 88 -22.74 -1.23 19.78
N PRO A 89 -23.88 -0.74 20.32
CA PRO A 89 -25.03 -1.58 20.65
C PRO A 89 -25.92 -1.97 19.46
N ASP A 90 -25.84 -1.28 18.31
CA ASP A 90 -26.70 -1.54 17.15
C ASP A 90 -26.03 -2.39 16.05
N GLY A 91 -24.74 -2.71 16.21
CA GLY A 91 -23.96 -3.52 15.28
C GLY A 91 -23.74 -2.89 13.91
N SER A 92 -24.04 -1.60 13.73
CA SER A 92 -23.82 -0.88 12.48
C SER A 92 -22.32 -0.69 12.21
N ALA A 93 -21.56 -0.21 13.20
CA ALA A 93 -20.11 -0.09 13.10
C ALA A 93 -19.40 -1.43 12.83
N LEU A 94 -19.96 -2.56 13.29
CA LEU A 94 -19.37 -3.87 13.01
C LEU A 94 -19.46 -4.21 11.52
N LYS A 95 -20.58 -3.88 10.86
CA LYS A 95 -20.73 -4.07 9.42
C LYS A 95 -19.79 -3.16 8.62
N ASP A 96 -19.58 -1.94 9.08
CA ASP A 96 -18.65 -1.01 8.45
C ASP A 96 -17.20 -1.52 8.58
N ALA A 97 -16.83 -2.05 9.75
CA ALA A 97 -15.53 -2.69 9.98
C ALA A 97 -15.32 -3.93 9.09
N GLU A 98 -16.35 -4.77 8.95
CA GLU A 98 -16.34 -5.92 8.05
C GLU A 98 -16.14 -5.49 6.59
N GLY A 99 -16.84 -4.44 6.16
CA GLY A 99 -16.71 -3.90 4.81
C GLY A 99 -15.31 -3.32 4.54
N GLU A 100 -14.71 -2.66 5.53
CA GLU A 100 -13.34 -2.17 5.43
C GLU A 100 -12.36 -3.34 5.31
N LEU A 101 -12.47 -4.36 6.16
CA LEU A 101 -11.63 -5.57 6.09
C LEU A 101 -11.74 -6.25 4.72
N ASP A 102 -12.95 -6.46 4.21
CA ASP A 102 -13.17 -7.08 2.89
C ASP A 102 -12.49 -6.26 1.77
N SER A 103 -12.56 -4.94 1.86
CA SER A 103 -11.94 -4.05 0.88
C SER A 103 -10.41 -4.07 0.95
N VAL A 104 -9.83 -4.17 2.15
CA VAL A 104 -8.38 -4.28 2.37
C VAL A 104 -7.86 -5.63 1.87
N VAL A 105 -8.56 -6.73 2.22
CA VAL A 105 -8.27 -8.08 1.71
C VAL A 105 -8.22 -8.07 0.20
N LYS A 106 -9.25 -7.54 -0.47
CA LYS A 106 -9.31 -7.46 -1.93
C LYS A 106 -8.13 -6.66 -2.51
N ALA A 107 -7.84 -5.49 -1.94
CA ALA A 107 -6.79 -4.62 -2.45
C ALA A 107 -5.38 -5.23 -2.31
N ILE A 108 -5.13 -5.97 -1.23
CA ILE A 108 -3.88 -6.70 -1.00
C ILE A 108 -3.77 -7.89 -1.96
N SER A 109 -4.83 -8.68 -2.14
CA SER A 109 -4.84 -9.81 -3.08
C SER A 109 -4.59 -9.37 -4.53
N GLU A 110 -5.21 -8.26 -4.97
CA GLU A 110 -4.95 -7.71 -6.31
C GLU A 110 -3.49 -7.23 -6.46
N LEU A 111 -2.91 -6.65 -5.41
CA LEU A 111 -1.52 -6.24 -5.40
C LEU A 111 -0.57 -7.44 -5.41
N GLU A 112 -0.89 -8.51 -4.68
CA GLU A 112 -0.14 -9.76 -4.65
C GLU A 112 -0.04 -10.36 -6.04
N VAL A 113 -1.18 -10.52 -6.73
CA VAL A 113 -1.23 -11.04 -8.10
C VAL A 113 -0.37 -10.19 -9.03
N THR A 114 -0.50 -8.86 -8.96
CA THR A 114 0.29 -7.95 -9.79
C THR A 114 1.80 -8.07 -9.51
N THR A 115 2.17 -8.27 -8.24
CA THR A 115 3.56 -8.39 -7.81
C THR A 115 4.18 -9.69 -8.28
N LEU A 116 3.45 -10.82 -8.18
CA LEU A 116 3.89 -12.12 -8.67
C LEU A 116 4.10 -12.12 -10.18
N LEU A 117 3.16 -11.55 -10.95
CA LEU A 117 3.27 -11.46 -12.42
C LEU A 117 4.45 -10.59 -12.89
N ASN A 118 4.85 -9.59 -12.09
CA ASN A 118 6.00 -8.75 -12.39
C ASN A 118 7.33 -9.33 -11.87
N GLY A 119 7.29 -10.30 -10.96
CA GLY A 119 8.47 -10.96 -10.38
C GLY A 119 8.85 -12.29 -11.05
N GLU A 120 7.92 -12.93 -11.79
CA GLU A 120 8.17 -14.17 -12.56
C GLU A 120 8.74 -13.94 -13.98
N TYR A 121 9.35 -12.79 -14.26
CA TYR A 121 10.07 -12.50 -15.51
C TYR A 121 11.41 -11.81 -15.28
#